data_AF-A0A7C2JY75-F1
#
_entry.id   AF-A0A7C2JY75-F1
#
_cell.length_a   1.000
_cell.length_b   1.000
_cell.length_c   1.000
_cell.angle_alpha   90.00
_cell.angle_beta   90.00
_cell.angle_gamma   90.00
#
_symmetry.space_group_name_H-M   'P 1'
#
loop_
_entity.id
_entity.type
_entity.pdbx_description
1 polymer ?
#
loop_
_entity_poly.entity_id
_entity_poly.type
_entity_poly.pdbx_seq_one_letter_code
_entity_poly.pdbx_strand_id
1 'polypeptide(L)' 'MDKITGINMTALDGIQTSLRKLREAAHEIATSPARGAEPVEVVEPLVEMIEAQRAIEASAAVLRRADEAFDGVLEALRS' A
#
# COMPACT_ATOMS: atom_id res chain seq x y z
N MET A 1 -10.98 20.23 11.41
CA MET A 1 -10.31 19.04 11.97
C MET A 1 -10.75 17.72 11.30
N ASP A 2 -11.55 17.77 10.23
CA ASP A 2 -12.39 16.62 9.83
C ASP A 2 -11.86 15.87 8.59
N LYS A 3 -11.37 16.59 7.57
CA LYS A 3 -10.99 15.99 6.27
C LYS A 3 -9.58 15.38 6.24
N ILE A 4 -8.61 16.02 6.90
CA ILE A 4 -7.20 15.54 6.83
C ILE A 4 -7.04 14.25 7.63
N THR A 5 -7.69 14.16 8.80
CA THR A 5 -7.75 12.93 9.60
C THR A 5 -8.39 11.79 8.81
N GLY A 6 -9.49 12.05 8.07
CA GLY A 6 -10.15 11.06 7.22
C GLY A 6 -9.27 10.55 6.06
N ILE A 7 -8.51 11.45 5.41
CA ILE A 7 -7.58 11.09 4.33
C ILE A 7 -6.44 10.21 4.88
N ASN A 8 -5.88 10.57 6.04
CA ASN A 8 -4.79 9.81 6.66
C ASN A 8 -5.24 8.41 7.10
N MET A 9 -6.44 8.29 7.69
CA MET A 9 -7.03 7.00 8.03
C MET A 9 -7.27 6.13 6.80
N THR A 10 -7.80 6.72 5.72
CA THR A 10 -8.03 5.99 4.45
C THR A 10 -6.72 5.49 3.85
N ALA A 11 -5.66 6.31 3.88
CA ALA A 11 -4.34 5.91 3.39
C ALA A 11 -3.74 4.77 4.23
N LEU A 12 -3.88 4.81 5.55
CA LEU A 12 -3.45 3.75 6.47
C LEU A 12 -4.21 2.43 6.23
N ASP A 13 -5.53 2.49 6.09
CA ASP A 13 -6.36 1.32 5.79
C ASP A 13 -6.00 0.70 4.43
N GLY A 14 -5.69 1.55 3.44
CA GLY A 14 -5.20 1.12 2.12
C GLY A 14 -3.85 0.39 2.21
N ILE A 15 -2.91 0.89 3.02
CA ILE A 15 -1.63 0.23 3.27
C ILE A 15 -1.85 -1.12 3.94
N GLN A 16 -2.63 -1.18 5.02
CA GLN A 16 -2.90 -2.41 5.75
C GLN A 16 -3.56 -3.48 4.87
N THR A 17 -4.53 -3.06 4.06
CA THR A 17 -5.22 -3.96 3.11
C THR A 17 -4.25 -4.50 2.06
N SER A 18 -3.38 -3.64 1.51
CA SER A 18 -2.42 -4.03 0.48
C SER A 18 -1.32 -4.94 1.04
N LEU A 19 -0.85 -4.70 2.27
CA LEU A 19 0.11 -5.59 2.94
C LEU A 19 -0.46 -6.99 3.19
N ARG A 20 -1.76 -7.09 3.48
CA ARG A 20 -2.44 -8.39 3.58
C ARG A 20 -2.44 -9.13 2.23
N LYS A 21 -2.84 -8.46 1.15
CA LYS A 21 -2.81 -9.05 -0.20
C LYS A 21 -1.42 -9.54 -0.60
N LEU A 22 -0.39 -8.73 -0.32
CA LEU A 22 1.00 -9.11 -0.60
C LEU A 22 1.42 -10.36 0.19
N ARG A 23 0.96 -10.51 1.43
CA ARG A 23 1.23 -11.70 2.25
C ARG A 23 0.50 -12.94 1.71
N GLU A 24 -0.74 -12.79 1.29
CA GLU A 24 -1.55 -13.87 0.71
C GLU A 24 -0.92 -14.37 -0.60
N ALA A 25 -0.64 -13.48 -1.54
CA ALA A 25 -0.01 -13.83 -2.82
C ALA A 25 1.40 -14.44 -2.64
N ALA A 26 2.21 -13.91 -1.70
CA ALA A 26 3.50 -14.49 -1.39
C ALA A 26 3.38 -15.92 -0.80
N HIS A 27 2.33 -16.17 -0.01
CA HIS A 27 2.05 -17.50 0.53
C HIS A 27 1.64 -18.48 -0.57
N GLU A 28 0.78 -18.07 -1.50
CA GLU A 28 0.37 -18.89 -2.65
C GLU A 28 1.57 -19.28 -3.53
N ILE A 29 2.46 -18.33 -3.83
CA ILE A 29 3.70 -18.62 -4.57
C ILE A 29 4.59 -19.61 -3.80
N ALA A 30 4.77 -19.39 -2.49
CA ALA A 30 5.65 -20.22 -1.66
C ALA A 30 5.10 -21.65 -1.43
N THR A 31 3.78 -21.81 -1.48
CA THR A 31 3.10 -23.11 -1.29
C THR A 31 2.77 -23.81 -2.60
N SER A 32 2.95 -23.12 -3.74
CA SER A 32 2.79 -23.70 -5.06
C SER A 32 3.74 -24.90 -5.23
N PRO A 33 3.26 -26.06 -5.73
CA PRO A 33 4.08 -27.26 -5.80
C PRO A 33 5.32 -27.03 -6.68
N ALA A 34 6.51 -27.10 -6.07
CA ALA A 34 7.81 -26.92 -6.72
C ALA A 34 8.08 -27.92 -7.89
N ARG A 35 7.20 -28.90 -8.09
CA ARG A 35 7.19 -29.83 -9.22
C ARG A 35 5.82 -29.79 -9.89
N GLY A 36 5.61 -28.87 -10.82
CA GLY A 36 4.46 -28.91 -11.72
C GLY A 36 3.61 -27.65 -11.77
N ALA A 37 3.91 -26.61 -11.00
CA ALA A 37 3.24 -25.32 -11.20
C ALA A 37 3.49 -24.81 -12.62
N GLU A 38 2.46 -24.84 -13.46
CA GLU A 38 2.55 -24.22 -14.78
C GLU A 38 2.80 -22.72 -14.60
N PRO A 39 3.55 -22.05 -15.50
CA PRO A 39 3.84 -20.62 -15.39
C PRO A 39 2.59 -19.75 -15.14
N VAL A 40 1.42 -20.20 -15.59
CA VAL A 40 0.13 -19.54 -15.38
C VAL A 40 -0.28 -19.47 -13.90
N GLU A 41 0.03 -20.50 -13.09
CA GLU A 41 -0.40 -20.61 -11.69
C GLU A 41 0.30 -19.60 -10.75
N VAL A 42 1.46 -19.07 -11.15
CA VAL A 42 2.20 -18.06 -10.37
C VAL A 42 2.09 -16.65 -10.93
N VAL A 43 1.63 -16.50 -12.19
CA VAL A 43 1.50 -15.19 -12.85
C VAL A 43 0.46 -14.31 -12.14
N GLU A 44 -0.70 -14.86 -11.80
CA GLU A 44 -1.76 -14.10 -11.13
C GLU A 44 -1.32 -13.60 -9.73
N PRO A 45 -0.78 -14.46 -8.83
CA PRO A 45 -0.22 -14.00 -7.56
C PRO A 45 0.89 -12.95 -7.71
N LEU A 46 1.77 -13.07 -8.71
CA LEU A 46 2.82 -12.07 -8.97
C LEU A 46 2.24 -10.72 -9.40
N VAL A 47 1.19 -10.72 -10.24
CA VAL A 47 0.47 -9.50 -10.62
C VAL A 47 -0.16 -8.86 -9.38
N GLU A 48 -0.83 -9.65 -8.53
CA GLU A 48 -1.43 -9.16 -7.29
C GLU A 48 -0.40 -8.54 -6.34
N MET A 49 0.79 -9.14 -6.22
CA MET A 49 1.90 -8.56 -5.43
C MET A 49 2.33 -7.20 -5.97
N ILE A 50 2.46 -7.05 -7.29
CA ILE A 50 2.85 -5.78 -7.93
C ILE A 50 1.77 -4.72 -7.74
N GLU A 51 0.50 -5.09 -7.87
CA GLU A 51 -0.63 -4.18 -7.64
C GLU A 51 -0.68 -3.71 -6.18
N ALA A 52 -0.51 -4.65 -5.24
CA ALA A 52 -0.44 -4.33 -3.81
C ALA A 52 0.74 -3.40 -3.48
N GLN A 53 1.91 -3.63 -4.09
CA GLN A 53 3.07 -2.76 -3.91
C GLN A 53 2.76 -1.33 -4.40
N ARG A 54 2.19 -1.19 -5.61
CA ARG A 54 1.84 0.13 -6.16
C ARG A 54 0.79 0.85 -5.32
N ALA A 55 -0.17 0.13 -4.75
CA ALA A 55 -1.16 0.71 -3.85
C ALA A 55 -0.52 1.24 -2.56
N ILE A 56 0.46 0.53 -1.99
CA ILE A 56 1.23 1.00 -0.83
C ILE A 56 2.01 2.28 -1.17
N GLU A 57 2.70 2.29 -2.31
CA GLU A 57 3.48 3.46 -2.76
C GLU A 57 2.60 4.70 -2.95
N ALA A 58 1.41 4.52 -3.53
CA ALA A 58 0.43 5.59 -3.70
C ALA A 58 -0.08 6.12 -2.35
N SER A 59 -0.48 5.25 -1.42
CA SER A 59 -0.91 5.65 -0.08
C SER A 59 0.20 6.35 0.70
N ALA A 60 1.45 5.89 0.58
CA ALA A 60 2.60 6.55 1.20
C ALA A 60 2.84 7.96 0.62
N ALA A 61 2.61 8.16 -0.68
CA ALA A 61 2.71 9.48 -1.30
C ALA A 61 1.62 10.45 -0.79
N VAL A 62 0.41 9.95 -0.52
CA VAL A 62 -0.67 10.76 0.10
C VAL A 62 -0.26 11.20 1.51
N LEU A 63 0.26 10.28 2.32
CA LEU A 63 0.71 10.60 3.69
C LEU A 63 1.84 11.63 3.69
N ARG A 64 2.84 11.50 2.80
CA ARG A 64 3.93 12.50 2.68
C ARG A 64 3.40 13.89 2.31
N ARG A 65 2.46 13.97 1.37
CA ARG A 65 1.84 15.27 1.00
C ARG A 65 1.03 15.86 2.13
N ALA A 66 0.35 15.02 2.93
CA ALA A 66 -0.37 15.49 4.10
C ALA A 66 0.58 16.06 5.16
N ASP A 67 1.73 15.40 5.37
CA ASP A 67 2.79 15.84 6.27
C ASP A 67 3.39 17.20 5.84
N GLU A 68 3.78 17.32 4.56
CA GLU A 68 4.27 18.58 3.97
C GLU A 68 3.26 19.74 4.13
N ALA A 69 1.97 19.46 3.96
CA ALA A 69 0.92 20.46 4.15
C ALA A 69 0.77 20.90 5.60
N PHE A 70 0.96 20.00 6.57
CA PHE A 70 0.94 20.35 8.00
C PHE A 70 2.16 21.20 8.38
N ASP A 71 3.35 20.83 7.90
CA ASP A 71 4.56 21.61 8.12
C ASP A 71 4.43 23.04 7.58
N GLY A 72 3.88 23.19 6.37
CA GLY A 72 3.62 24.52 5.79
C GLY A 72 2.64 25.37 6.61
N VAL A 73 1.60 24.77 7.19
CA VAL A 73 0.67 25.47 8.09
C VAL A 73 1.36 25.86 9.40
N LEU A 74 2.18 24.97 9.97
CA LEU A 74 2.91 25.26 11.20
C LEU A 74 3.95 26.37 11.00
N GLU A 75 4.60 26.41 9.84
CA GLU A 75 5.55 27.47 9.50
C GLU A 75 4.85 28.82 9.32
N ALA A 76 3.71 28.85 8.63
CA ALA A 76 2.90 30.06 8.47
C ALA A 76 2.34 30.62 9.80
N LEU A 77 2.19 29.79 10.83
CA LEU A 77 1.77 30.23 12.17
C LEU A 77 2.93 30.76 13.03
N ARG A 78 4.19 30.52 12.62
CA ARG A 78 5.40 31.00 13.31
C ARG A 78 5.94 32.31 12.75
N SER A 79 5.55 32.69 11.52
CA SER A 79 5.86 33.97 10.87
C SER A 79 4.90 35.08 11.28
#